data_AF-A0AAU0WG41-F1
#
_entry.id   AF-A0AAU0WG41-F1
#
_cell.length_a   1.000
_cell.length_b   1.000
_cell.length_c   1.000
_cell.angle_alpha   90.00
_cell.angle_beta   90.00
_cell.angle_gamma   90.00
#
_symmetry.space_group_name_H-M   'P 1'
#
loop_
_entity.id
_entity.type
_entity.pdbx_description
1 polymer ?
#
loop_
_entity_poly.entity_id
_entity_poly.type
_entity_poly.pdbx_seq_one_letter_code
_entity_poly.pdbx_strand_id
1 'polypeptide(L)'
;MSSSLKSPPRKPPANPLGGVRPAERLCQATGALLVLSGLAHLVVFAVDGGPWYGPVSWRKPVTFGLSFGLTLMAVTWITSYLRTGERLRTVLLLVFAADCLVEVGGITLQAWRRVPSHLDMETPFDTAVSMALAVGGGILVVLLTVFALASFRRRPAGPVGMALAVRSGFAILLVALASGAAMVARGVVLVRTGHQEAAYASTAPLKPLHGVSLHAVLVLPALAWLLSCTTWSEETRWRVVAVAVGCYATAVAAAGTWAVLTYR
;
A
#
# COMPACT_ATOMS: atom_id res chain seq x y z
N MET A 1 16.67 50.96 -22.77
CA MET A 1 15.82 49.84 -23.24
C MET A 1 16.43 48.54 -22.71
N SER A 2 15.79 47.92 -21.72
CA SER A 2 16.32 46.76 -20.98
C SER A 2 15.95 45.45 -21.68
N SER A 3 16.96 44.64 -22.02
CA SER A 3 16.78 43.35 -22.70
C SER A 3 16.31 42.27 -21.72
N SER A 4 15.09 41.77 -21.93
CA SER A 4 14.57 40.60 -21.20
C SER A 4 15.20 39.32 -21.77
N LEU A 5 16.22 38.79 -21.10
CA LEU A 5 16.78 37.47 -21.39
C LEU A 5 15.81 36.38 -20.90
N LYS A 6 15.00 35.83 -21.81
CA LYS A 6 14.23 34.60 -21.57
C LYS A 6 15.21 33.45 -21.32
N SER A 7 15.16 32.89 -20.11
CA SER A 7 15.89 31.66 -19.77
C SER A 7 15.34 30.50 -20.61
N PRO A 8 16.18 29.64 -21.19
CA PRO A 8 15.71 28.52 -21.98
C PRO A 8 14.98 27.48 -21.09
N PRO A 9 13.97 26.78 -21.62
CA PRO A 9 13.28 25.73 -20.90
C PRO A 9 14.27 24.60 -20.53
N ARG A 10 14.29 24.23 -19.25
CA ARG A 10 15.09 23.10 -18.73
C ARG A 10 14.69 21.82 -19.48
N LYS A 11 15.63 21.23 -20.23
CA LYS A 11 15.46 19.90 -20.81
C LYS A 11 15.23 18.87 -19.68
N PRO A 12 14.27 17.94 -19.84
CA PRO A 12 14.16 16.81 -18.93
C PRO A 12 15.43 15.94 -19.01
N PRO A 13 15.86 15.32 -17.89
CA PRO A 13 17.07 14.53 -17.85
C PRO A 13 16.99 13.34 -18.81
N ALA A 14 18.11 13.05 -19.46
CA ALA A 14 18.23 12.13 -20.59
C ALA A 14 18.19 10.62 -20.23
N ASN A 15 17.97 10.24 -18.98
CA ASN A 15 17.94 8.82 -18.61
C ASN A 15 17.11 8.57 -17.32
N PRO A 16 15.89 7.98 -17.40
CA PRO A 16 15.06 7.69 -16.23
C PRO A 16 15.63 6.60 -15.31
N LEU A 17 16.64 5.84 -15.76
CA LEU A 17 17.15 4.64 -15.06
C LEU A 17 18.62 4.77 -14.61
N GLY A 18 19.32 5.85 -14.97
CA GLY A 18 20.76 6.03 -14.73
C GLY A 18 21.17 6.60 -13.37
N GLY A 19 20.26 6.73 -12.39
CA GLY A 19 20.55 7.43 -11.13
C GLY A 19 19.77 6.92 -9.92
N VAL A 20 19.32 5.67 -9.94
CA VAL A 20 18.53 5.10 -8.83
C VAL A 20 19.44 4.94 -7.61
N ARG A 21 19.10 5.65 -6.52
CA ARG A 21 19.89 5.65 -5.29
C ARG A 21 19.93 4.24 -4.69
N PRO A 22 21.00 3.83 -3.99
CA PRO A 22 21.11 2.48 -3.41
C PRO A 22 19.88 2.05 -2.60
N ALA A 23 19.31 2.96 -1.80
CA ALA A 23 18.11 2.68 -1.01
C ALA A 23 16.87 2.42 -1.87
N GLU A 24 16.70 3.14 -2.98
CA GLU A 24 15.58 2.91 -3.90
C GLU A 24 15.72 1.56 -4.61
N ARG A 25 16.94 1.20 -5.04
CA ARG A 25 17.22 -0.12 -5.62
C ARG A 25 16.89 -1.23 -4.63
N LEU A 26 17.27 -1.06 -3.36
CA LEU A 26 16.93 -2.00 -2.30
C LEU A 26 15.42 -2.13 -2.12
N CYS A 27 14.68 -1.02 -2.10
CA CYS A 27 13.22 -1.04 -1.97
C CYS A 27 12.56 -1.73 -3.17
N GLN A 28 13.04 -1.49 -4.39
CA GLN A 28 12.54 -2.16 -5.59
C GLN A 28 12.85 -3.66 -5.57
N ALA A 29 14.07 -4.06 -5.19
CA ALA A 29 14.46 -5.46 -5.06
C ALA A 29 13.67 -6.18 -3.96
N THR A 30 13.47 -5.52 -2.82
CA THR A 30 12.63 -6.02 -1.72
C THR A 30 11.20 -6.20 -2.19
N GLY A 31 10.63 -5.21 -2.87
CA GLY A 31 9.28 -5.30 -3.40
C GLY A 31 9.12 -6.45 -4.41
N ALA A 32 10.09 -6.62 -5.32
CA ALA A 32 10.11 -7.73 -6.25
C ALA A 32 10.20 -9.09 -5.54
N LEU A 33 11.05 -9.22 -4.52
CA LEU A 33 11.15 -10.42 -3.69
C LEU A 33 9.82 -10.77 -3.03
N LEU A 34 9.11 -9.78 -2.48
CA LEU A 34 7.80 -9.98 -1.84
C LEU A 34 6.73 -10.41 -2.85
N VAL A 35 6.72 -9.80 -4.05
CA VAL A 35 5.84 -10.23 -5.15
C VAL A 35 6.14 -11.68 -5.54
N LEU A 36 7.40 -12.04 -5.74
CA LEU A 36 7.82 -13.40 -6.07
C LEU A 36 7.43 -14.39 -4.97
N SER A 37 7.58 -14.02 -3.70
CA SER A 37 7.11 -14.81 -2.56
C SER A 37 5.60 -15.04 -2.63
N GLY A 38 4.81 -14.00 -2.88
CA GLY A 38 3.36 -14.13 -3.04
C GLY A 38 2.97 -15.06 -4.20
N LEU A 39 3.66 -14.95 -5.34
CA LEU A 39 3.46 -15.85 -6.49
C LEU A 39 3.87 -17.30 -6.18
N ALA A 40 4.96 -17.50 -5.46
CA ALA A 40 5.39 -18.83 -5.03
C ALA A 40 4.34 -19.49 -4.12
N HIS A 41 3.76 -18.74 -3.17
CA HIS A 41 2.68 -19.25 -2.34
C HIS A 41 1.38 -19.51 -3.11
N LEU A 42 1.17 -18.85 -4.26
CA LEU A 42 0.04 -19.16 -5.13
C LEU A 42 0.22 -20.53 -5.80
N VAL A 43 1.47 -20.87 -6.18
CA VAL A 43 1.81 -22.21 -6.66
C VAL A 43 1.65 -23.24 -5.54
N VAL A 44 2.10 -22.94 -4.32
CA VAL A 44 1.86 -23.80 -3.15
C VAL A 44 0.36 -24.06 -2.95
N PHE A 45 -0.46 -23.01 -2.99
CA PHE A 45 -1.92 -23.15 -2.90
C PHE A 45 -2.51 -24.03 -4.00
N ALA A 46 -2.03 -23.92 -5.23
CA ALA A 46 -2.51 -24.73 -6.34
C ALA A 46 -2.16 -26.23 -6.19
N VAL A 47 -1.12 -26.57 -5.43
CA VAL A 47 -0.67 -27.95 -5.19
C VAL A 47 -1.22 -28.53 -3.90
N ASP A 48 -1.07 -27.82 -2.77
CA ASP A 48 -1.51 -28.25 -1.43
C ASP A 48 -3.04 -28.15 -1.26
N GLY A 49 -3.69 -27.25 -2.00
CA GLY A 49 -5.12 -27.02 -1.96
C GLY A 49 -5.60 -26.31 -0.68
N GLY A 50 -6.82 -26.65 -0.25
CA GLY A 50 -7.46 -26.08 0.94
C GLY A 50 -8.37 -24.88 0.66
N PRO A 51 -9.02 -24.32 1.69
CA PRO A 51 -9.96 -23.23 1.52
C PRO A 51 -9.24 -21.90 1.23
N TRP A 52 -9.81 -21.11 0.32
CA TRP A 52 -9.35 -19.73 0.04
C TRP A 52 -9.65 -18.74 1.17
N TYR A 53 -10.66 -19.06 1.98
CA TYR A 53 -11.08 -18.26 3.13
C TYR A 53 -10.73 -18.97 4.44
N GLY A 54 -10.75 -18.22 5.53
CA GLY A 54 -10.39 -18.70 6.85
C GLY A 54 -9.08 -18.12 7.38
N PRO A 55 -8.78 -18.38 8.65
CA PRO A 55 -7.66 -17.74 9.34
C PRO A 55 -6.28 -18.29 8.93
N VAL A 56 -6.22 -19.53 8.43
CA VAL A 56 -4.98 -20.26 8.05
C VAL A 56 -4.80 -20.36 6.52
N SER A 57 -5.65 -19.71 5.72
CA SER A 57 -5.60 -19.86 4.26
C SER A 57 -4.30 -19.33 3.62
N TRP A 58 -3.78 -20.08 2.64
CA TRP A 58 -2.68 -19.67 1.75
C TRP A 58 -2.95 -18.36 1.00
N ARG A 59 -4.21 -17.91 0.90
CA ARG A 59 -4.54 -16.59 0.39
C ARG A 59 -3.74 -15.48 1.07
N LYS A 60 -3.49 -15.58 2.39
CA LYS A 60 -2.79 -14.53 3.15
C LYS A 60 -1.37 -14.29 2.60
N PRO A 61 -0.44 -15.26 2.59
CA PRO A 61 0.89 -15.03 2.04
C PRO A 61 0.89 -14.62 0.57
N VAL A 62 -0.06 -15.12 -0.24
CA VAL A 62 -0.24 -14.68 -1.64
C VAL A 62 -0.56 -13.18 -1.71
N THR A 63 -1.68 -12.78 -1.11
CA THR A 63 -2.21 -11.42 -1.23
C THR A 63 -1.33 -10.40 -0.52
N PHE A 64 -0.78 -10.73 0.66
CA PHE A 64 0.12 -9.83 1.37
C PHE A 64 1.46 -9.67 0.65
N GLY A 65 2.06 -10.76 0.14
CA GLY A 65 3.29 -10.66 -0.66
C GLY A 65 3.13 -9.76 -1.89
N LEU A 66 2.04 -9.96 -2.65
CA LEU A 66 1.71 -9.12 -3.80
C LEU A 66 1.44 -7.66 -3.41
N SER A 67 0.55 -7.41 -2.44
CA SER A 67 0.15 -6.05 -2.07
C SER A 67 1.27 -5.26 -1.43
N PHE A 68 2.02 -5.84 -0.47
CA PHE A 68 3.16 -5.15 0.14
C PHE A 68 4.27 -4.91 -0.88
N GLY A 69 4.60 -5.92 -1.71
CA GLY A 69 5.63 -5.78 -2.72
C GLY A 69 5.31 -4.69 -3.74
N LEU A 70 4.12 -4.72 -4.34
CA LEU A 70 3.68 -3.70 -5.30
C LEU A 70 3.56 -2.32 -4.67
N THR A 71 3.06 -2.23 -3.43
CA THR A 71 2.93 -0.94 -2.73
C THR A 71 4.30 -0.36 -2.39
N LEU A 72 5.27 -1.16 -1.95
CA LEU A 72 6.64 -0.70 -1.70
C LEU A 72 7.28 -0.16 -2.98
N MET A 73 7.17 -0.88 -4.09
CA MET A 73 7.67 -0.44 -5.40
C MET A 73 6.99 0.86 -5.84
N ALA A 74 5.65 0.93 -5.70
CA ALA A 74 4.86 2.10 -6.06
C ALA A 74 5.23 3.32 -5.21
N VAL A 75 5.25 3.20 -3.88
CA VAL A 75 5.60 4.29 -2.96
C VAL A 75 7.03 4.75 -3.19
N THR A 76 7.98 3.84 -3.41
CA THR A 76 9.36 4.18 -3.79
C THR A 76 9.39 5.07 -5.04
N TRP A 77 8.61 4.69 -6.06
CA TRP A 77 8.48 5.44 -7.31
C TRP A 77 7.75 6.78 -7.11
N ILE A 78 6.52 6.80 -6.61
CA ILE A 78 5.69 8.02 -6.57
C ILE A 78 6.23 9.06 -5.60
N THR A 79 6.97 8.65 -4.56
CA THR A 79 7.59 9.60 -3.63
C THR A 79 8.71 10.40 -4.27
N SER A 80 9.22 9.99 -5.45
CA SER A 80 10.12 10.81 -6.27
C SER A 80 9.45 12.07 -6.84
N TYR A 81 8.12 12.09 -6.95
CA TYR A 81 7.34 13.28 -7.32
C TYR A 81 7.08 14.22 -6.13
N LEU A 82 7.37 13.79 -4.90
CA LEU A 82 7.15 14.59 -3.70
C LEU A 82 8.35 15.47 -3.37
N ARG A 83 8.09 16.69 -2.90
CA ARG A 83 9.13 17.58 -2.38
C ARG A 83 9.42 17.27 -0.92
N THR A 84 10.23 16.23 -0.70
CA THR A 84 10.66 15.78 0.64
C THR A 84 12.18 15.86 0.75
N GLY A 85 12.70 16.17 1.93
CA GLY A 85 14.14 16.11 2.18
C GLY A 85 14.69 14.70 1.91
N GLU A 86 15.84 14.63 1.23
CA GLU A 86 16.44 13.37 0.77
C GLU A 86 16.67 12.37 1.91
N ARG A 87 17.27 12.81 3.01
CA ARG A 87 17.53 11.96 4.18
C ARG A 87 16.24 11.38 4.76
N LEU A 88 15.22 12.23 4.92
CA LEU A 88 13.92 11.79 5.44
C LEU A 88 13.28 10.75 4.53
N ARG A 89 13.23 11.01 3.21
CA ARG A 89 12.67 10.05 2.25
C ARG A 89 13.41 8.72 2.29
N THR A 90 14.75 8.74 2.30
CA THR A 90 15.56 7.52 2.38
C THR A 90 15.24 6.71 3.63
N VAL A 91 15.21 7.35 4.81
CA VAL A 91 14.90 6.67 6.08
C VAL A 91 13.50 6.06 6.04
N LEU A 92 12.48 6.82 5.62
CA LEU A 92 11.11 6.33 5.56
C LEU A 92 10.95 5.15 4.60
N LEU A 93 11.63 5.17 3.45
CA LEU A 93 11.60 4.05 2.50
C LEU A 93 12.30 2.80 3.03
N LEU A 94 13.45 2.96 3.72
CA LEU A 94 14.15 1.83 4.33
C LEU A 94 13.35 1.21 5.49
N VAL A 95 12.73 2.04 6.33
CA VAL A 95 11.82 1.57 7.38
C VAL A 95 10.63 0.86 6.75
N PHE A 96 10.03 1.42 5.70
CA PHE A 96 8.92 0.79 5.01
C PHE A 96 9.31 -0.57 4.41
N ALA A 97 10.49 -0.67 3.77
CA ALA A 97 10.98 -1.93 3.22
C ALA A 97 11.22 -3.00 4.30
N ALA A 98 11.84 -2.62 5.41
CA ALA A 98 12.06 -3.52 6.54
C ALA A 98 10.74 -3.99 7.17
N ASP A 99 9.80 -3.07 7.35
CA ASP A 99 8.46 -3.38 7.84
C ASP A 99 7.71 -4.36 6.93
N CYS A 100 7.74 -4.12 5.61
CA CYS A 100 7.15 -5.05 4.63
C CYS A 100 7.74 -6.47 4.72
N LEU A 101 9.05 -6.60 4.96
CA LEU A 101 9.71 -7.90 5.13
C LEU A 101 9.26 -8.60 6.40
N VAL A 102 9.17 -7.87 7.51
CA VAL A 102 8.71 -8.42 8.80
C VAL A 102 7.25 -8.86 8.71
N GLU A 103 6.39 -8.02 8.11
CA GLU A 103 4.97 -8.29 7.91
C GLU A 103 4.73 -9.55 7.09
N VAL A 104 5.27 -9.59 5.86
CA VAL A 104 5.08 -10.74 4.98
C VAL A 104 5.81 -11.97 5.51
N GLY A 105 6.98 -11.81 6.13
CA GLY A 105 7.74 -12.88 6.77
C GLY A 105 6.98 -13.54 7.91
N GLY A 106 6.40 -12.75 8.83
CA GLY A 106 5.58 -13.26 9.93
C GLY A 106 4.31 -13.96 9.45
N ILE A 107 3.65 -13.41 8.43
CA ILE A 107 2.48 -14.06 7.80
C ILE A 107 2.87 -15.38 7.15
N THR A 108 3.97 -15.39 6.42
CA THR A 108 4.49 -16.59 5.75
C THR A 108 4.84 -17.66 6.77
N LEU A 109 5.60 -17.30 7.81
CA LEU A 109 5.96 -18.20 8.90
C LEU A 109 4.73 -18.86 9.53
N GLN A 110 3.69 -18.07 9.83
CA GLN A 110 2.47 -18.59 10.45
C GLN A 110 1.66 -19.48 9.51
N ALA A 111 1.61 -19.14 8.21
CA ALA A 111 0.99 -20.00 7.21
C ALA A 111 1.67 -21.38 7.13
N TRP A 112 3.01 -21.43 7.14
CA TRP A 112 3.76 -22.69 7.15
C TRP A 112 3.61 -23.48 8.45
N ARG A 113 3.41 -22.79 9.58
CA ARG A 113 3.04 -23.42 10.86
C ARG A 113 1.57 -23.86 10.93
N ARG A 114 0.77 -23.53 9.93
CA ARG A 114 -0.69 -23.75 9.87
C ARG A 114 -1.45 -23.14 11.04
N VAL A 115 -1.04 -21.95 11.48
CA VAL A 115 -1.75 -21.16 12.49
C VAL A 115 -2.07 -19.75 11.98
N PRO A 116 -3.05 -19.05 12.58
CA PRO A 116 -3.41 -17.71 12.15
C PRO A 116 -2.27 -16.69 12.36
N SER A 117 -2.06 -15.78 11.40
CA SER A 117 -0.99 -14.78 11.53
C SER A 117 -1.35 -13.55 12.37
N HIS A 118 -2.59 -13.08 12.25
CA HIS A 118 -3.08 -11.87 12.92
C HIS A 118 -4.09 -12.24 13.97
N LEU A 119 -4.02 -11.54 15.11
CA LEU A 119 -4.89 -11.71 16.28
C LEU A 119 -4.72 -13.07 16.94
N ASP A 120 -3.65 -13.79 16.61
CA ASP A 120 -3.36 -15.09 17.20
C ASP A 120 -2.59 -14.92 18.51
N MET A 121 -3.26 -15.19 19.62
CA MET A 121 -2.69 -15.07 20.96
C MET A 121 -2.83 -16.39 21.74
N GLU A 122 -2.97 -17.53 21.03
CA GLU A 122 -3.16 -18.85 21.65
C GLU A 122 -1.90 -19.36 22.33
N THR A 123 -0.71 -18.97 21.84
CA THR A 123 0.58 -19.27 22.48
C THR A 123 1.44 -18.02 22.64
N PRO A 124 2.48 -18.04 23.50
CA PRO A 124 3.40 -16.92 23.64
C PRO A 124 4.12 -16.55 22.33
N PHE A 125 4.45 -17.55 21.50
CA PHE A 125 5.12 -17.31 20.23
C PHE A 125 4.17 -16.71 19.19
N ASP A 126 2.94 -17.24 19.09
CA ASP A 126 1.91 -16.67 18.20
C ASP A 126 1.59 -15.23 18.58
N THR A 127 1.51 -14.97 19.89
CA THR A 127 1.34 -13.64 20.45
C THR A 127 2.46 -12.69 20.00
N ALA A 128 3.71 -13.13 20.10
CA ALA A 128 4.85 -12.31 19.69
C ALA A 128 4.80 -11.97 18.20
N VAL A 129 4.46 -12.93 17.34
CA VAL A 129 4.29 -12.70 15.90
C VAL A 129 3.12 -11.75 15.65
N SER A 130 1.95 -12.00 16.21
CA SER A 130 0.77 -11.15 16.00
C SER A 130 0.99 -9.72 16.51
N MET A 131 1.73 -9.54 17.61
CA MET A 131 2.07 -8.21 18.13
C MET A 131 3.08 -7.50 17.21
N ALA A 132 4.05 -8.21 16.65
CA ALA A 132 4.98 -7.64 15.68
C ALA A 132 4.24 -7.10 14.44
N LEU A 133 3.28 -7.85 13.89
CA LEU A 133 2.43 -7.39 12.78
C LEU A 133 1.53 -6.20 13.18
N ALA A 134 1.02 -6.17 14.41
CA ALA A 134 0.23 -5.02 14.87
C ALA A 134 1.08 -3.73 15.00
N VAL A 135 2.32 -3.87 15.50
CA VAL A 135 3.28 -2.77 15.59
C VAL A 135 3.71 -2.31 14.20
N GLY A 136 3.97 -3.24 13.27
CA GLY A 136 4.32 -2.92 11.90
C GLY A 136 3.22 -2.12 11.20
N GLY A 137 1.97 -2.59 11.29
CA GLY A 137 0.80 -1.82 10.88
C GLY A 137 0.76 -0.39 11.43
N GLY A 138 1.11 -0.18 12.70
CA GLY A 138 1.25 1.15 13.31
C GLY A 138 2.36 2.00 12.68
N ILE A 139 3.52 1.40 12.39
CA ILE A 139 4.63 2.05 11.69
C ILE A 139 4.20 2.48 10.28
N LEU A 140 3.48 1.62 9.54
CA LEU A 140 2.91 1.94 8.23
C LEU A 140 1.95 3.13 8.29
N VAL A 141 1.07 3.18 9.30
CA VAL A 141 0.16 4.32 9.49
C VAL A 141 0.94 5.62 9.59
N VAL A 142 1.97 5.67 10.44
CA VAL A 142 2.76 6.89 10.64
C VAL A 142 3.51 7.27 9.36
N LEU A 143 4.28 6.35 8.77
CA LEU A 143 5.16 6.67 7.64
C LEU A 143 4.37 7.06 6.38
N LEU A 144 3.29 6.36 6.08
CA LEU A 144 2.47 6.64 4.89
C LEU A 144 1.67 7.93 5.08
N THR A 145 1.29 8.26 6.32
CA THR A 145 0.73 9.58 6.66
C THR A 145 1.74 10.70 6.41
N VAL A 146 3.02 10.51 6.73
CA VAL A 146 4.06 11.52 6.44
C VAL A 146 4.16 11.78 4.93
N PHE A 147 4.18 10.74 4.10
CA PHE A 147 4.18 10.92 2.64
C PHE A 147 2.88 11.53 2.11
N ALA A 148 1.72 11.12 2.64
CA ALA A 148 0.45 11.71 2.29
C ALA A 148 0.45 13.22 2.57
N LEU A 149 0.82 13.63 3.79
CA LEU A 149 0.93 15.04 4.18
C LEU A 149 1.92 15.80 3.29
N ALA A 150 3.06 15.21 2.94
CA ALA A 150 4.02 15.83 2.01
C ALA A 150 3.38 16.10 0.64
N SER A 151 2.54 15.20 0.14
CA SER A 151 1.81 15.36 -1.14
C SER A 151 0.79 16.51 -1.11
N PHE A 152 0.19 16.80 0.05
CA PHE A 152 -0.76 17.90 0.21
C PHE A 152 -0.05 19.24 0.45
N ARG A 153 1.01 19.26 1.27
CA ARG A 153 1.78 20.47 1.59
C ARG A 153 2.40 21.14 0.37
N ARG A 154 2.93 20.36 -0.56
CA ARG A 154 3.50 20.85 -1.82
C ARG A 154 2.94 20.06 -2.98
N ARG A 155 2.56 20.74 -4.06
CA ARG A 155 2.05 20.06 -5.26
C ARG A 155 3.09 19.06 -5.79
N PRO A 156 2.73 17.77 -5.95
CA PRO A 156 3.62 16.79 -6.55
C PRO A 156 4.03 17.22 -7.97
N ALA A 157 5.26 16.92 -8.35
CA ALA A 157 5.76 17.11 -9.71
C ALA A 157 5.21 16.03 -10.67
N GLY A 158 5.64 16.07 -11.93
CA GLY A 158 5.33 15.04 -12.93
C GLY A 158 4.35 15.50 -14.01
N PRO A 159 3.88 14.57 -14.85
CA PRO A 159 3.02 14.86 -15.99
C PRO A 159 1.63 15.34 -15.57
N VAL A 160 0.84 15.79 -16.54
CA VAL A 160 -0.55 16.20 -16.33
C VAL A 160 -1.35 15.11 -15.63
N GLY A 161 -2.10 15.47 -14.59
CA GLY A 161 -2.87 14.55 -13.76
C GLY A 161 -2.09 13.88 -12.61
N MET A 162 -0.75 13.83 -12.65
CA MET A 162 0.06 13.15 -11.63
C MET A 162 -0.17 13.69 -10.22
N ALA A 163 -0.23 15.03 -10.08
CA ALA A 163 -0.50 15.65 -8.78
C ALA A 163 -1.86 15.25 -8.17
N LEU A 164 -2.89 15.11 -9.02
CA LEU A 164 -4.22 14.66 -8.59
C LEU A 164 -4.18 13.17 -8.22
N ALA A 165 -3.55 12.36 -9.05
CA ALA A 165 -3.40 10.92 -8.84
C ALA A 165 -2.65 10.59 -7.54
N VAL A 166 -1.50 11.22 -7.29
CA VAL A 166 -0.71 10.99 -6.08
C VAL A 166 -1.46 11.41 -4.82
N ARG A 167 -2.07 12.60 -4.81
CA ARG A 167 -2.84 13.09 -3.65
C ARG A 167 -4.04 12.21 -3.35
N SER A 168 -4.81 11.86 -4.39
CA SER A 168 -6.00 11.01 -4.23
C SER A 168 -5.62 9.59 -3.83
N GLY A 169 -4.56 9.04 -4.43
CA GLY A 169 -4.02 7.74 -4.07
C GLY A 169 -3.58 7.66 -2.61
N PHE A 170 -2.85 8.67 -2.10
CA PHE A 170 -2.50 8.74 -0.69
C PHE A 170 -3.71 8.96 0.22
N ALA A 171 -4.65 9.84 -0.15
CA ALA A 171 -5.87 10.05 0.65
C ALA A 171 -6.69 8.77 0.81
N ILE A 172 -6.86 8.03 -0.28
CA ILE A 172 -7.58 6.75 -0.26
C ILE A 172 -6.77 5.68 0.49
N LEU A 173 -5.43 5.65 0.35
CA LEU A 173 -4.59 4.77 1.16
C LEU A 173 -4.77 5.01 2.66
N LEU A 174 -4.95 6.25 3.12
CA LEU A 174 -5.25 6.54 4.53
C LEU A 174 -6.57 5.90 5.00
N VAL A 175 -7.56 5.72 4.11
CA VAL A 175 -8.78 4.96 4.42
C VAL A 175 -8.46 3.47 4.62
N ALA A 176 -7.55 2.91 3.82
CA ALA A 176 -7.05 1.55 4.03
C ALA A 176 -6.37 1.41 5.40
N LEU A 177 -5.49 2.35 5.76
CA LEU A 177 -4.79 2.33 7.04
C LEU A 177 -5.74 2.47 8.23
N ALA A 178 -6.72 3.38 8.14
CA ALA A 178 -7.73 3.56 9.18
C ALA A 178 -8.62 2.30 9.35
N SER A 179 -9.08 1.70 8.25
CA SER A 179 -9.86 0.45 8.31
C SER A 179 -9.04 -0.72 8.84
N GLY A 180 -7.76 -0.83 8.49
CA GLY A 180 -6.84 -1.83 9.04
C GLY A 180 -6.64 -1.65 10.55
N ALA A 181 -6.40 -0.42 11.00
CA ALA A 181 -6.31 -0.10 12.42
C ALA A 181 -7.60 -0.46 13.19
N ALA A 182 -8.77 -0.18 12.61
CA ALA A 182 -10.06 -0.55 13.20
C ALA A 182 -10.24 -2.08 13.29
N MET A 183 -9.82 -2.84 12.26
CA MET A 183 -9.81 -4.31 12.29
C MET A 183 -8.95 -4.85 13.43
N VAL A 184 -7.73 -4.33 13.59
CA VAL A 184 -6.81 -4.72 14.67
C VAL A 184 -7.39 -4.34 16.03
N ALA A 185 -7.85 -3.09 16.22
CA ALA A 185 -8.39 -2.63 17.49
C ALA A 185 -9.57 -3.50 17.96
N ARG A 186 -10.53 -3.78 17.07
CA ARG A 186 -11.67 -4.66 17.38
C ARG A 186 -11.20 -6.08 17.73
N GLY A 187 -10.30 -6.63 16.91
CA GLY A 187 -9.76 -7.97 17.14
C GLY A 187 -9.06 -8.07 18.51
N VAL A 188 -8.22 -7.10 18.87
CA VAL A 188 -7.53 -7.06 20.15
C VAL A 188 -8.50 -7.00 21.33
N VAL A 189 -9.59 -6.23 21.23
CA VAL A 189 -10.63 -6.20 22.27
C VAL A 189 -11.27 -7.58 22.44
N LEU A 190 -11.61 -8.27 21.35
CA LEU A 190 -12.19 -9.61 21.39
C LEU A 190 -11.24 -10.63 22.02
N VAL A 191 -9.98 -10.64 21.59
CA VAL A 191 -8.96 -11.52 22.17
C VAL A 191 -8.80 -11.28 23.67
N ARG A 192 -8.65 -10.02 24.09
CA ARG A 192 -8.47 -9.65 25.51
C ARG A 192 -9.68 -9.94 26.38
N THR A 193 -10.85 -10.11 25.79
CA THR A 193 -12.09 -10.50 26.49
C THR A 193 -12.40 -11.99 26.40
N GLY A 194 -11.45 -12.80 25.90
CA GLY A 194 -11.57 -14.26 25.84
C GLY A 194 -12.22 -14.82 24.57
N HIS A 195 -12.44 -13.99 23.54
CA HIS A 195 -13.14 -14.36 22.31
C HIS A 195 -12.19 -14.54 21.11
N GLN A 196 -11.24 -15.46 21.22
CA GLN A 196 -10.18 -15.71 20.23
C GLN A 196 -10.73 -15.98 18.81
N GLU A 197 -11.62 -16.98 18.69
CA GLU A 197 -12.24 -17.35 17.40
C GLU A 197 -13.04 -16.18 16.77
N ALA A 198 -13.75 -15.43 17.60
CA ALA A 198 -14.52 -14.27 17.14
C ALA A 198 -13.59 -13.17 16.59
N ALA A 199 -12.39 -13.00 17.13
CA ALA A 199 -11.41 -12.03 16.67
C ALA A 199 -10.93 -12.34 15.24
N TYR A 200 -10.76 -13.62 14.88
CA TYR A 200 -10.40 -13.99 13.51
C TYR A 200 -11.49 -13.59 12.49
N ALA A 201 -12.76 -13.76 12.88
CA ALA A 201 -13.91 -13.44 12.05
C ALA A 201 -14.24 -11.94 12.00
N SER A 202 -13.98 -11.19 13.07
CA SER A 202 -14.41 -9.78 13.24
C SER A 202 -13.88 -8.82 12.18
N THR A 203 -12.79 -9.22 11.52
CA THR A 203 -12.15 -8.43 10.46
C THR A 203 -12.90 -8.50 9.12
N ALA A 204 -13.79 -9.48 8.92
CA ALA A 204 -14.38 -9.78 7.63
C ALA A 204 -15.14 -8.61 6.97
N PRO A 205 -15.99 -7.84 7.67
CA PRO A 205 -16.76 -6.76 7.05
C PRO A 205 -15.89 -5.64 6.44
N LEU A 206 -14.71 -5.38 7.04
CA LEU A 206 -13.81 -4.30 6.61
C LEU A 206 -12.81 -4.73 5.53
N LYS A 207 -12.64 -6.03 5.25
CA LYS A 207 -11.67 -6.52 4.25
C LYS A 207 -11.89 -5.93 2.85
N PRO A 208 -13.12 -5.80 2.30
CA PRO A 208 -13.33 -5.19 1.00
C PRO A 208 -12.92 -3.71 0.96
N LEU A 209 -13.31 -2.94 1.99
CA LEU A 209 -12.94 -1.52 2.13
C LEU A 209 -11.42 -1.34 2.20
N HIS A 210 -10.77 -2.15 3.04
CA HIS A 210 -9.32 -2.13 3.18
C HIS A 210 -8.63 -2.45 1.85
N GLY A 211 -9.03 -3.55 1.20
CA GLY A 211 -8.42 -4.03 -0.05
C GLY A 211 -8.56 -3.07 -1.22
N VAL A 212 -9.75 -2.52 -1.45
CA VAL A 212 -9.97 -1.56 -2.57
C VAL A 212 -9.20 -0.27 -2.34
N SER A 213 -9.15 0.21 -1.10
CA SER A 213 -8.50 1.47 -0.76
C SER A 213 -6.96 1.39 -0.86
N LEU A 214 -6.39 0.22 -0.56
CA LEU A 214 -4.93 0.02 -0.50
C LEU A 214 -4.25 0.29 -1.86
N HIS A 215 -4.89 -0.06 -2.97
CA HIS A 215 -4.25 -0.08 -4.29
C HIS A 215 -4.36 1.25 -5.06
N ALA A 216 -5.16 2.21 -4.59
CA ALA A 216 -5.34 3.51 -5.27
C ALA A 216 -4.02 4.27 -5.45
N VAL A 217 -3.11 4.15 -4.47
CA VAL A 217 -1.77 4.76 -4.48
C VAL A 217 -0.85 4.22 -5.58
N LEU A 218 -1.11 3.01 -6.07
CA LEU A 218 -0.43 2.38 -7.20
C LEU A 218 -1.14 2.73 -8.52
N VAL A 219 -2.45 2.47 -8.57
CA VAL A 219 -3.22 2.46 -9.84
C VAL A 219 -3.38 3.87 -10.42
N LEU A 220 -3.71 4.87 -9.59
CA LEU A 220 -3.95 6.22 -10.10
C LEU A 220 -2.67 6.86 -10.67
N PRO A 221 -1.50 6.81 -9.98
CA PRO A 221 -0.26 7.34 -10.56
C PRO A 221 0.22 6.56 -11.78
N ALA A 222 0.04 5.24 -11.81
CA ALA A 222 0.34 4.42 -12.98
C ALA A 222 -0.50 4.85 -14.20
N LEU A 223 -1.80 5.09 -14.02
CA LEU A 223 -2.67 5.61 -15.08
C LEU A 223 -2.20 6.98 -15.58
N ALA A 224 -1.90 7.92 -14.68
CA ALA A 224 -1.41 9.24 -15.05
C ALA A 224 -0.08 9.17 -15.84
N TRP A 225 0.81 8.25 -15.46
CA TRP A 225 2.05 7.99 -16.19
C TRP A 225 1.79 7.39 -17.57
N LEU A 226 0.95 6.35 -17.69
CA LEU A 226 0.60 5.75 -18.99
C LEU A 226 -0.03 6.78 -19.94
N LEU A 227 -0.94 7.62 -19.44
CA LEU A 227 -1.54 8.70 -20.22
C LEU A 227 -0.50 9.72 -20.70
N SER A 228 0.59 9.93 -19.96
CA SER A 228 1.67 10.82 -20.37
C SER A 228 2.42 10.35 -21.63
N CYS A 229 2.34 9.05 -21.94
CA CYS A 229 2.93 8.45 -23.14
C CYS A 229 2.02 8.56 -24.38
N THR A 230 0.82 9.13 -24.25
CA THR A 230 -0.14 9.27 -25.35
C THR A 230 -0.03 10.64 -26.03
N THR A 231 -0.56 10.75 -27.26
CA THR A 231 -0.69 12.02 -28.01
C THR A 231 -1.92 12.84 -27.63
N TRP A 232 -2.70 12.40 -26.63
CA TRP A 232 -3.93 13.06 -26.24
C TRP A 232 -3.70 14.46 -25.66
N SER A 233 -4.69 15.34 -25.81
CA SER A 233 -4.63 16.69 -25.22
C SER A 233 -4.43 16.61 -23.70
N GLU A 234 -3.78 17.61 -23.11
CA GLU A 234 -3.58 17.68 -21.65
C GLU A 234 -4.91 17.63 -20.90
N GLU A 235 -5.93 18.30 -21.44
CA GLU A 235 -7.28 18.30 -20.90
C GLU A 235 -7.89 16.89 -20.86
N THR A 236 -7.76 16.12 -21.94
CA THR A 236 -8.28 14.74 -21.99
C THR A 236 -7.57 13.86 -20.96
N ARG A 237 -6.24 13.94 -20.89
CA ARG A 237 -5.43 13.18 -19.92
C ARG A 237 -5.82 13.51 -18.48
N TRP A 238 -5.99 14.79 -18.17
CA TRP A 238 -6.43 15.21 -16.84
C TRP A 238 -7.85 14.72 -16.50
N ARG A 239 -8.80 14.86 -17.43
CA ARG A 239 -10.19 14.41 -17.25
C ARG A 239 -10.27 12.92 -16.98
N VAL A 240 -9.50 12.09 -17.72
CA VAL A 240 -9.46 10.63 -17.49
C VAL A 240 -8.95 10.31 -16.08
N VAL A 241 -7.90 10.98 -15.60
CA VAL A 241 -7.43 10.80 -14.22
C VAL A 241 -8.49 11.23 -13.21
N ALA A 242 -9.18 12.35 -13.43
CA ALA A 242 -10.24 12.82 -12.55
C ALA A 242 -11.43 11.84 -12.49
N VAL A 243 -11.85 11.28 -13.63
CA VAL A 243 -12.88 10.24 -13.69
C VAL A 243 -12.43 8.98 -12.96
N ALA A 244 -11.18 8.54 -13.15
CA ALA A 244 -10.63 7.39 -12.43
C ALA A 244 -10.61 7.59 -10.92
N VAL A 245 -10.27 8.80 -10.44
CA VAL A 245 -10.37 9.18 -9.03
C VAL A 245 -11.81 9.09 -8.55
N GLY A 246 -12.79 9.62 -9.31
CA GLY A 246 -14.21 9.52 -8.98
C GLY A 246 -14.71 8.08 -8.89
N CYS A 247 -14.28 7.21 -9.80
CA CYS A 247 -14.59 5.78 -9.79
C CYS A 247 -14.03 5.10 -8.54
N TYR A 248 -12.77 5.38 -8.20
CA TYR A 248 -12.14 4.88 -6.97
C TYR A 248 -12.86 5.35 -5.72
N ALA A 249 -13.19 6.64 -5.63
CA ALA A 249 -13.94 7.19 -4.50
C ALA A 249 -15.32 6.53 -4.34
N THR A 250 -16.00 6.28 -5.46
CA THR A 250 -17.30 5.57 -5.47
C THR A 250 -17.15 4.12 -5.00
N ALA A 251 -16.12 3.40 -5.47
CA ALA A 251 -15.86 2.03 -5.04
C ALA A 251 -15.53 1.94 -3.53
N VAL A 252 -14.73 2.88 -3.02
CA VAL A 252 -14.40 3.00 -1.59
C VAL A 252 -15.66 3.32 -0.77
N ALA A 253 -16.50 4.25 -1.22
CA ALA A 253 -17.75 4.60 -0.55
C ALA A 253 -18.75 3.43 -0.54
N ALA A 254 -18.87 2.68 -1.63
CA ALA A 254 -19.70 1.49 -1.71
C ALA A 254 -19.19 0.39 -0.76
N ALA A 255 -17.87 0.13 -0.74
CA ALA A 255 -17.27 -0.83 0.16
C ALA A 255 -17.41 -0.40 1.64
N GLY A 256 -17.32 0.90 1.92
CA GLY A 256 -17.55 1.46 3.26
C GLY A 256 -19.00 1.32 3.71
N THR A 257 -19.95 1.61 2.83
CA THR A 257 -21.39 1.42 3.08
C THR A 257 -21.69 -0.04 3.36
N TRP A 258 -21.18 -0.95 2.53
CA TRP A 258 -21.28 -2.39 2.76
C TRP A 258 -20.69 -2.79 4.11
N ALA A 259 -19.49 -2.30 4.43
CA ALA A 259 -18.83 -2.59 5.69
C ALA A 259 -19.71 -2.17 6.87
N VAL A 260 -20.28 -0.95 6.86
CA VAL A 260 -21.18 -0.45 7.92
C VAL A 260 -22.43 -1.32 8.04
N LEU A 261 -23.08 -1.66 6.92
CA LEU A 261 -24.31 -2.48 6.93
C LEU A 261 -24.07 -3.92 7.42
N THR A 262 -22.86 -4.42 7.24
CA THR A 262 -22.46 -5.77 7.67
C THR A 262 -21.65 -5.78 8.97
N TYR A 263 -21.38 -4.60 9.55
CA TYR A 263 -20.69 -4.46 10.83
C TYR A 263 -21.63 -4.81 11.97
N ARG A 264 -21.73 -6.10 12.27
CA ARG A 264 -22.35 -6.63 13.48
C ARG A 264 -21.26 -6.99 14.49
#